data_AF-A0A0D3E4Y8-F1
#
_entry.id   AF-A0A0D3E4Y8-F1
#
_cell.length_a   1.000
_cell.length_b   1.000
_cell.length_c   1.000
_cell.angle_alpha   90.00
_cell.angle_beta   90.00
_cell.angle_gamma   90.00
#
_symmetry.space_group_name_H-M   'P 1'
#
loop_
_entity.id
_entity.type
_entity.pdbx_description
1 polymer ?
#
loop_
_entity_poly.entity_id
_entity_poly.type
_entity_poly.pdbx_seq_one_letter_code
_entity_poly.pdbx_strand_id
1 'polypeptide(L)'
;MVKKKTEFLVKEMNWPIKAVVSKPVVLGLSIEKRIVRRCNVIKALMTKGLLGSELPSVSSVLYCTNDMFLERYVMKHDVDEQLVAELMGIFRGPVSTK
;
A
#
# COMPACT_ATOMS: atom_id res chain seq x y z
N MET A 1 -9.54 -12.36 -12.12
CA MET A 1 -9.15 -12.02 -10.74
C MET A 1 -7.68 -11.65 -10.61
N VAL A 2 -6.74 -12.44 -11.15
CA VAL A 2 -5.29 -12.14 -11.11
C VAL A 2 -4.90 -10.96 -12.02
N LYS A 3 -5.40 -10.91 -13.25
CA LYS A 3 -5.11 -9.84 -14.22
C LYS A 3 -5.33 -8.43 -13.65
N LYS A 4 -6.50 -8.17 -13.05
CA LYS A 4 -6.82 -6.88 -12.41
C LYS A 4 -5.85 -6.49 -11.29
N LYS A 5 -5.42 -7.46 -10.47
CA LYS A 5 -4.43 -7.22 -9.40
C LYS A 5 -3.07 -6.83 -9.96
N THR A 6 -2.61 -7.57 -10.97
CA THR A 6 -1.34 -7.28 -11.63
C THR A 6 -1.39 -5.94 -12.35
N GLU A 7 -2.49 -5.62 -13.03
CA GLU A 7 -2.68 -4.31 -13.67
C GLU A 7 -2.64 -3.17 -12.64
N PHE A 8 -3.36 -3.29 -11.52
CA PHE A 8 -3.30 -2.30 -10.44
C PHE A 8 -1.88 -2.12 -9.89
N LEU A 9 -1.21 -3.21 -9.53
CA LEU A 9 0.13 -3.13 -8.92
C LEU A 9 1.20 -2.60 -9.87
N VAL A 10 1.15 -3.00 -11.15
CA VAL A 10 2.17 -2.62 -12.13
C VAL A 10 1.87 -1.26 -12.76
N LYS A 11 0.63 -1.02 -13.19
CA LYS A 11 0.28 0.19 -13.95
C LYS A 11 -0.06 1.37 -13.03
N GLU A 12 -0.86 1.14 -12.00
CA GLU A 12 -1.34 2.23 -11.14
C GLU A 12 -0.35 2.56 -10.01
N MET A 13 0.27 1.52 -9.45
CA MET A 13 1.22 1.66 -8.35
C MET A 13 2.68 1.63 -8.80
N ASN A 14 2.94 1.44 -10.10
CA ASN A 14 4.26 1.48 -10.73
C ASN A 14 5.28 0.47 -10.16
N TRP A 15 4.84 -0.65 -9.56
CA TRP A 15 5.76 -1.71 -9.16
C TRP A 15 6.33 -2.43 -10.37
N PRO A 16 7.64 -2.73 -10.40
CA PRO A 16 8.23 -3.53 -11.47
C PRO A 16 7.54 -4.89 -11.60
N ILE A 17 7.25 -5.32 -12.84
CA ILE A 17 6.63 -6.62 -13.12
C ILE A 17 7.39 -7.75 -12.41
N LYS A 18 8.73 -7.73 -12.50
CA LYS A 18 9.61 -8.71 -11.84
C LYS A 18 9.38 -8.77 -10.32
N ALA A 19 9.10 -7.63 -9.68
CA ALA A 19 8.85 -7.57 -8.24
C ALA A 19 7.51 -8.21 -7.87
N VAL A 20 6.48 -8.08 -8.70
CA VAL A 20 5.15 -8.67 -8.47
C VAL A 20 5.15 -10.18 -8.75
N VAL A 21 5.69 -10.60 -9.91
CA VAL A 21 5.65 -12.02 -10.33
C VAL A 21 6.53 -12.94 -9.48
N SER A 22 7.57 -12.39 -8.86
CA SER A 22 8.42 -13.16 -7.93
C SER A 22 7.77 -13.41 -6.56
N LYS A 23 6.57 -12.86 -6.31
CA LYS A 23 5.82 -13.05 -5.06
C LYS A 23 4.36 -13.40 -5.35
N PRO A 24 4.06 -14.56 -5.96
CA PRO A 24 2.71 -14.91 -6.40
C PRO A 24 1.68 -14.92 -5.26
N VAL A 25 2.12 -15.15 -4.01
CA VAL A 25 1.26 -15.14 -2.82
C VAL A 25 0.52 -13.81 -2.66
N VAL A 26 1.09 -12.67 -3.09
CA VAL A 26 0.43 -11.37 -2.99
C VAL A 26 -0.80 -11.27 -3.88
N LEU A 27 -0.86 -12.07 -4.95
CA LEU A 27 -2.00 -12.15 -5.86
C LEU A 27 -3.17 -12.96 -5.26
N GLY A 28 -2.92 -13.73 -4.18
CA GLY A 28 -3.96 -14.40 -3.40
C GLY A 28 -4.69 -13.48 -2.42
N LEU A 29 -4.14 -12.30 -2.11
CA LEU A 29 -4.67 -11.38 -1.11
C LEU A 29 -5.96 -10.69 -1.56
N SER A 30 -6.80 -10.27 -0.62
CA SER A 30 -8.00 -9.48 -0.90
C SER A 30 -7.63 -8.14 -1.56
N ILE A 31 -8.29 -7.81 -2.67
CA ILE A 31 -8.06 -6.55 -3.40
C ILE A 31 -8.44 -5.37 -2.52
N GLU A 32 -9.71 -5.25 -2.18
CA GLU A 32 -10.23 -4.10 -1.45
C GLU A 32 -9.73 -4.05 -0.01
N LYS A 33 -9.78 -5.19 0.71
CA LYS A 33 -9.48 -5.22 2.14
C LYS A 33 -7.99 -5.14 2.45
N ARG A 34 -7.10 -5.38 1.48
CA ARG A 34 -5.64 -5.41 1.72
C ARG A 34 -4.84 -4.65 0.67
N ILE A 35 -4.95 -5.02 -0.61
CA ILE A 35 -4.11 -4.43 -1.65
C ILE A 35 -4.40 -2.93 -1.78
N VAL A 36 -5.65 -2.55 -2.06
CA VAL A 36 -6.02 -1.15 -2.31
C VAL A 36 -5.79 -0.29 -1.08
N ARG A 37 -6.22 -0.73 0.10
CA ARG A 37 -6.02 0.01 1.37
C ARG A 37 -4.56 0.37 1.62
N ARG A 38 -3.67 -0.61 1.48
CA ARG A 38 -2.24 -0.40 1.76
C ARG A 38 -1.57 0.41 0.65
N CYS A 39 -1.91 0.14 -0.60
CA CYS A 39 -1.39 0.91 -1.74
C CYS A 39 -1.83 2.37 -1.70
N ASN A 40 -3.04 2.69 -1.24
CA ASN A 40 -3.52 4.06 -1.09
C ASN A 40 -2.71 4.84 -0.04
N VAL A 41 -2.39 4.21 1.10
CA VAL A 41 -1.50 4.80 2.12
C VAL A 41 -0.12 5.09 1.51
N ILE A 42 0.47 4.12 0.80
CA ILE A 42 1.76 4.31 0.13
C ILE A 42 1.70 5.45 -0.89
N LYS A 43 0.62 5.51 -1.69
CA LYS A 43 0.41 6.58 -2.67
C LYS A 43 0.33 7.95 -2.01
N ALA A 44 -0.42 8.08 -0.91
CA ALA A 44 -0.53 9.33 -0.15
C ALA A 44 0.84 9.78 0.39
N LEU A 45 1.61 8.86 0.96
CA LEU A 45 2.97 9.14 1.44
C LEU A 45 3.93 9.56 0.32
N MET A 46 3.89 8.88 -0.83
CA MET A 46 4.69 9.23 -2.01
C MET A 46 4.34 10.65 -2.51
N THR A 47 3.05 10.97 -2.62
CA THR A 47 2.58 12.30 -3.06
C THR A 47 3.01 13.41 -2.10
N LYS A 48 3.09 13.11 -0.79
CA LYS A 48 3.57 14.05 0.23
C LYS A 48 5.10 14.09 0.36
N GLY A 49 5.84 13.28 -0.40
CA GLY A 49 7.31 13.19 -0.30
C GLY A 49 7.81 12.57 1.02
N LEU A 50 6.95 11.83 1.72
CA LEU A 50 7.22 11.21 3.02
C LEU A 50 7.79 9.78 2.89
N LEU A 51 7.90 9.30 1.65
CA LEU A 51 8.66 8.12 1.28
C LEU A 51 9.85 8.55 0.42
N GLY A 52 10.91 7.72 0.43
CA GLY A 52 12.04 7.94 -0.47
C GLY A 52 11.64 7.92 -1.94
N SER A 53 12.60 8.19 -2.83
CA SER A 53 12.38 8.17 -4.28
C SER A 53 11.97 6.80 -4.83
N GLU A 54 12.22 5.73 -4.08
CA GLU A 54 11.94 4.36 -4.48
C GLU A 54 10.70 3.78 -3.79
N LEU A 55 9.93 3.00 -4.55
CA LEU A 55 8.80 2.26 -4.00
C LEU A 55 9.27 1.20 -3.01
N PRO A 56 8.61 1.05 -1.85
CA PRO A 56 8.90 -0.04 -0.94
C PRO A 56 8.69 -1.40 -1.61
N SER A 57 9.32 -2.46 -1.09
CA SER A 57 9.12 -3.79 -1.65
C SER A 57 7.65 -4.25 -1.53
N VAL A 58 7.16 -4.96 -2.56
CA VAL A 58 5.78 -5.50 -2.60
C VAL A 58 5.46 -6.29 -1.33
N SER A 59 6.40 -7.10 -0.83
CA SER A 59 6.24 -7.88 0.39
C SER A 59 6.10 -7.01 1.65
N SER A 60 6.92 -5.96 1.77
CA SER A 60 6.85 -5.05 2.92
C SER A 60 5.50 -4.35 3.03
N VAL A 61 4.87 -4.07 1.89
CA VAL A 61 3.55 -3.42 1.82
C VAL A 61 2.44 -4.46 2.00
N LEU A 62 2.43 -5.55 1.22
CA LEU A 62 1.24 -6.41 1.08
C LEU A 62 1.25 -7.65 1.98
N TYR A 63 2.42 -8.21 2.27
CA TYR A 63 2.53 -9.50 2.95
C TYR A 63 2.63 -9.39 4.47
N CYS A 64 3.04 -8.24 5.01
CA CYS A 64 3.15 -8.04 6.47
C CYS A 64 1.79 -8.02 7.19
N THR A 65 1.80 -8.15 8.52
CA THR A 65 0.60 -7.98 9.37
C THR A 65 0.09 -6.54 9.32
N ASN A 66 -1.11 -6.29 9.84
CA ASN A 66 -1.61 -4.91 9.92
C ASN A 66 -0.75 -4.07 10.86
N ASP A 67 -0.35 -4.62 12.01
CA ASP A 67 0.45 -3.89 12.99
C ASP A 67 1.81 -3.49 12.42
N MET A 68 2.51 -4.43 11.77
CA MET A 68 3.78 -4.12 11.10
C MET A 68 3.62 -3.09 9.97
N PHE A 69 2.49 -3.12 9.25
CA PHE A 69 2.21 -2.13 8.21
C PHE A 69 2.01 -0.74 8.81
N LEU A 70 1.17 -0.64 9.84
CA LEU A 70 0.83 0.60 10.51
C LEU A 70 2.06 1.20 11.19
N GLU A 71 2.86 0.39 11.88
CA GLU A 71 4.11 0.84 12.50
C GLU A 71 5.05 1.46 11.46
N ARG A 72 5.29 0.77 10.33
CA ARG A 72 6.26 1.21 9.32
C ARG A 72 5.83 2.44 8.52
N TYR A 73 4.55 2.56 8.20
CA TYR A 73 4.05 3.54 7.22
C TYR A 73 3.11 4.57 7.80
N VAL A 74 2.60 4.38 9.01
CA VAL A 74 1.63 5.31 9.62
C VAL A 74 2.21 5.88 10.91
N MET A 75 2.46 5.03 11.91
CA MET A 75 2.93 5.45 13.23
C MET A 75 4.36 5.99 13.22
N LYS A 76 5.15 5.72 12.17
CA LYS A 76 6.45 6.38 11.96
C LYS A 76 6.34 7.91 11.89
N HIS A 77 5.15 8.44 11.63
CA HIS A 77 4.86 9.88 11.57
C HIS A 77 4.15 10.39 12.84
N ASP A 78 4.33 9.73 13.98
CA ASP A 78 3.66 10.03 15.27
C ASP A 78 3.80 11.48 15.74
N VAL A 79 4.84 12.19 15.34
CA VAL A 79 5.01 13.64 15.61
C VAL A 79 3.93 14.51 14.93
N ASP A 80 3.35 14.05 13.82
CA ASP A 80 2.28 14.74 13.09
C ASP A 80 0.96 13.97 13.24
N GLU A 81 0.22 14.28 14.31
CA GLU A 81 -1.06 13.62 14.61
C GLU A 81 -2.10 13.76 13.49
N GLN A 82 -2.09 14.89 12.77
CA GLN A 82 -3.04 15.14 11.68
C GLN A 82 -2.75 14.22 10.49
N LEU A 83 -1.48 14.07 10.14
CA LEU A 83 -1.04 13.13 9.11
C LEU A 83 -1.36 11.68 9.52
N VAL A 84 -1.10 11.29 10.77
CA VAL A 84 -1.43 9.95 11.26
C VAL A 84 -2.93 9.69 11.14
N ALA A 85 -3.78 10.64 11.55
CA ALA A 85 -5.23 10.52 11.42
C ALA A 85 -5.68 10.38 9.96
N GLU A 86 -5.09 11.15 9.04
CA GLU A 86 -5.36 11.06 7.59
C GLU A 86 -4.99 9.67 7.05
N LEU A 87 -3.77 9.18 7.32
CA LEU A 87 -3.29 7.88 6.85
C LEU A 87 -4.12 6.72 7.45
N MET A 88 -4.52 6.82 8.71
CA MET A 88 -5.44 5.87 9.34
C MET A 88 -6.83 5.89 8.70
N GLY A 89 -7.32 7.08 8.34
CA GLY A 89 -8.56 7.27 7.57
C GLY A 89 -8.50 6.56 6.23
N ILE A 90 -7.40 6.70 5.49
CA ILE A 90 -7.17 6.01 4.21
C ILE A 90 -7.10 4.49 4.41
N PHE A 91 -6.40 4.03 5.45
CA PHE A 91 -6.23 2.60 5.73
C PHE A 91 -7.54 1.91 6.13
N ARG A 92 -8.40 2.58 6.90
CA ARG A 92 -9.66 2.03 7.41
C ARG A 92 -10.87 2.34 6.53
N GLY A 93 -10.78 3.39 5.72
CA GLY A 93 -11.89 3.96 4.97
C GLY A 93 -12.51 3.02 3.92
N PRO A 94 -13.73 3.35 3.47
CA PRO A 94 -14.36 2.65 2.35
C PRO A 94 -13.51 2.81 1.10
N VAL A 95 -13.32 1.73 0.36
CA VAL A 95 -12.61 1.76 -0.91
C VAL A 95 -13.55 2.38 -1.94
N SER A 96 -13.37 3.65 -2.28
CA SER A 96 -14.06 4.25 -3.43
C SER A 96 -13.52 3.64 -4.71
N THR A 97 -14.17 2.59 -5.19
CA THR A 97 -14.02 2.10 -6.56
C THR A 97 -14.76 3.06 -7.48
N LYS A 98 -14.03 3.99 -8.10
CA LYS A 98 -14.49 4.60 -9.35
C LYS A 98 -14.13 3.69 -10.52
#